data_AF-A0A7V3P3Q2-F1
#
_entry.id   AF-A0A7V3P3Q2-F1
#
_cell.length_a   1.000
_cell.length_b   1.000
_cell.length_c   1.000
_cell.angle_alpha   90.00
_cell.angle_beta   90.00
_cell.angle_gamma   90.00
#
_symmetry.space_group_name_H-M   'P 1'
#
loop_
_entity.id
_entity.type
_entity.pdbx_description
1 polymer ?
#
loop_
_entity_poly.entity_id
_entity_poly.type
_entity_poly.pdbx_seq_one_letter_code
_entity_poly.pdbx_strand_id
1 'polypeptide(L)'
;MLIDGTKLTPEDRKHDGYVESRWLEKRPAGSSYFFAYALAYKLSKDKLMWDMVRKIGRGLDLGDFGEEPGRSTGINFSTTSNDPLLIFGLLELWEGTKSDSYLKLAQKIADNALETRVTNGFFVQSKDHVNAKFDDPLPLALLHLRAAILGLPQKPPVYWLSRGYLHCPYDGKGRTYDHAVIYSRLRGEPEP
;
A
#
# COMPACT_ATOMS: atom_id res chain seq x y z
N MET A 1 20.89 1.77 -5.43
CA MET A 1 21.46 1.95 -6.78
C MET A 1 21.64 3.43 -7.00
N LEU A 2 22.71 3.87 -7.64
CA LEU A 2 22.86 5.25 -8.11
C LEU A 2 22.08 5.45 -9.41
N ILE A 3 21.89 6.70 -9.82
CA ILE A 3 21.10 7.04 -11.01
C ILE A 3 21.73 6.55 -12.32
N ASP A 4 23.03 6.25 -12.31
CA ASP A 4 23.79 5.71 -13.45
C ASP A 4 23.67 4.17 -13.58
N GLY A 5 22.95 3.52 -12.67
CA GLY A 5 22.80 2.06 -12.63
C GLY A 5 23.76 1.33 -11.69
N THR A 6 24.68 2.03 -11.03
CA THR A 6 25.63 1.41 -10.08
C THR A 6 24.87 0.77 -8.92
N LYS A 7 24.96 -0.56 -8.79
CA LYS A 7 24.35 -1.31 -7.69
C LYS A 7 25.12 -1.03 -6.40
N LEU A 8 24.38 -0.84 -5.32
CA LEU A 8 24.94 -0.62 -3.99
C LEU A 8 24.45 -1.73 -3.07
N THR A 9 25.33 -2.22 -2.21
CA THR A 9 25.06 -3.14 -1.11
C THR A 9 25.62 -2.55 0.20
N PRO A 10 25.23 -3.11 1.37
CA PRO A 10 25.75 -2.64 2.67
C PRO A 10 27.29 -2.58 2.75
N GLU A 11 28.00 -3.47 2.04
CA GLU A 11 29.46 -3.57 2.02
C GLU A 11 30.14 -2.39 1.28
N ASP A 12 29.41 -1.65 0.45
CA ASP A 12 29.91 -0.48 -0.26
C ASP A 12 30.10 0.74 0.66
N ARG A 13 29.49 0.72 1.86
CA ARG A 13 29.68 1.79 2.85
C ARG A 13 31.04 1.63 3.53
N LYS A 14 31.97 2.55 3.24
CA LYS A 14 33.33 2.55 3.82
C LYS A 14 33.48 3.40 5.08
N HIS A 15 32.62 4.41 5.26
CA HIS A 15 32.71 5.37 6.36
C HIS A 15 31.32 5.70 6.93
N ASP A 16 31.31 6.17 8.17
CA ASP A 16 30.11 6.72 8.80
C ASP A 16 29.70 8.06 8.19
N GLY A 17 28.40 8.36 8.23
CA GLY A 17 27.83 9.53 7.57
C GLY A 17 26.31 9.41 7.42
N TYR A 18 25.74 10.22 6.51
CA TYR A 18 24.29 10.30 6.29
C TYR A 18 23.65 8.98 5.83
N VAL A 19 24.34 8.20 4.99
CA VAL A 19 23.82 6.94 4.47
C VAL A 19 24.15 5.80 5.43
N GLU A 20 23.10 5.13 5.90
CA GLU A 20 23.23 3.94 6.74
C GLU A 20 23.29 2.65 5.91
N SER A 21 24.03 1.64 6.38
CA SER A 21 24.17 0.35 5.68
C SER A 21 22.82 -0.33 5.42
N ARG A 22 21.89 -0.25 6.38
CA ARG A 22 20.51 -0.77 6.25
C ARG A 22 19.68 -0.09 5.17
N TRP A 23 20.10 1.07 4.64
CA TRP A 23 19.44 1.73 3.52
C TRP A 23 19.86 1.15 2.17
N LEU A 24 20.98 0.43 2.13
CA LEU A 24 21.52 -0.22 0.93
C LEU A 24 21.08 -1.69 0.82
N GLU A 25 20.40 -2.23 1.83
CA GLU A 25 19.79 -3.55 1.76
C GLU A 25 18.70 -3.60 0.69
N LYS A 26 18.57 -4.76 0.02
CA LYS A 26 17.49 -5.00 -0.92
C LYS A 26 16.16 -4.99 -0.16
N ARG A 27 15.20 -4.21 -0.66
CA ARG A 27 13.85 -4.13 -0.08
C ARG A 27 12.83 -4.66 -1.07
N PRO A 28 11.86 -5.46 -0.63
CA PRO A 28 10.76 -5.86 -1.49
C PRO A 28 9.94 -4.62 -1.89
N ALA A 29 9.38 -4.66 -3.09
CA ALA A 29 8.45 -3.64 -3.54
C ALA A 29 7.11 -3.83 -2.84
N GLY A 30 6.71 -2.84 -2.04
CA GLY A 30 5.42 -2.81 -1.34
C GLY A 30 4.25 -2.32 -2.20
N SER A 31 3.08 -2.20 -1.56
CA SER A 31 1.81 -1.80 -2.17
C SER A 31 1.81 -0.42 -2.81
N SER A 32 2.65 0.50 -2.35
CA SER A 32 2.82 1.82 -3.00
C SER A 32 3.39 1.69 -4.41
N TYR A 33 4.37 0.80 -4.61
CA TYR A 33 4.90 0.49 -5.94
C TYR A 33 3.85 -0.23 -6.78
N PHE A 34 3.10 -1.17 -6.18
CA PHE A 34 2.00 -1.84 -6.89
C PHE A 34 1.00 -0.83 -7.46
N PHE A 35 0.52 0.10 -6.64
CA PHE A 35 -0.40 1.16 -7.08
C PHE A 35 0.23 2.04 -8.16
N ALA A 36 1.48 2.50 -7.97
CA ALA A 36 2.17 3.33 -8.96
C ALA A 36 2.31 2.64 -10.32
N TYR A 37 2.73 1.38 -10.35
CA TYR A 37 2.87 0.61 -11.61
C TYR A 37 1.51 0.28 -12.23
N ALA A 38 0.47 0.05 -11.43
CA ALA A 38 -0.89 -0.17 -11.93
C ALA A 38 -1.45 1.09 -12.61
N LEU A 39 -1.29 2.25 -11.99
CA LEU A 39 -1.64 3.54 -12.59
C LEU A 39 -0.82 3.80 -13.85
N ALA A 40 0.50 3.60 -13.81
CA ALA A 40 1.37 3.77 -14.97
C ALA A 40 0.94 2.87 -16.13
N TYR A 41 0.60 1.60 -15.86
CA TYR A 41 0.05 0.69 -16.86
C TYR A 41 -1.30 1.18 -17.39
N LYS A 42 -2.22 1.64 -16.54
CA LYS A 42 -3.53 2.17 -16.98
C LYS A 42 -3.34 3.26 -18.04
N LEU A 43 -2.40 4.18 -17.79
CA LEU A 43 -2.13 5.35 -18.63
C LEU A 43 -1.32 5.03 -19.89
N SER A 44 -0.33 4.15 -19.81
CA SER A 44 0.63 3.92 -20.91
C SER A 44 0.37 2.66 -21.72
N LYS A 45 -0.28 1.65 -21.14
CA LYS A 45 -0.36 0.26 -21.65
C LYS A 45 1.01 -0.40 -21.88
N ASP A 46 2.06 0.12 -21.25
CA ASP A 46 3.41 -0.38 -21.42
C ASP A 46 3.60 -1.76 -20.78
N LYS A 47 4.25 -2.68 -21.53
CA LYS A 47 4.48 -4.07 -21.13
C LYS A 47 5.39 -4.19 -19.90
N LEU A 48 6.38 -3.32 -19.73
CA LEU A 48 7.23 -3.29 -18.54
C LEU A 48 6.42 -2.92 -17.31
N MET A 49 5.51 -1.94 -17.42
CA MET A 49 4.64 -1.57 -16.30
C MET A 49 3.76 -2.76 -15.88
N TRP A 50 3.21 -3.49 -16.85
CA TRP A 50 2.44 -4.71 -16.60
C TRP A 50 3.27 -5.81 -15.91
N ASP A 51 4.48 -6.07 -16.42
CA ASP A 51 5.38 -7.08 -15.84
C ASP A 51 5.75 -6.73 -14.38
N MET A 52 5.96 -5.45 -14.08
CA MET A 52 6.21 -4.98 -12.73
C MET A 52 4.99 -5.16 -11.82
N VAL A 53 3.78 -4.79 -12.26
CA VAL A 53 2.53 -5.04 -11.51
C VAL A 53 2.41 -6.52 -11.14
N ARG A 54 2.63 -7.43 -12.09
CA ARG A 54 2.53 -8.87 -11.85
C ARG A 54 3.54 -9.36 -10.82
N LYS A 55 4.81 -8.98 -10.98
CA LYS A 55 5.89 -9.40 -10.08
C LYS A 55 5.67 -8.89 -8.66
N ILE A 56 5.26 -7.62 -8.52
CA ILE A 56 4.96 -7.02 -7.23
C ILE A 56 3.71 -7.69 -6.62
N GLY A 57 2.65 -7.90 -7.41
CA GLY A 57 1.41 -8.55 -6.96
C GLY A 57 1.67 -9.96 -6.41
N ARG A 58 2.51 -10.77 -7.08
CA ARG A 58 2.95 -12.07 -6.56
C ARG A 58 3.69 -11.95 -5.22
N GLY A 59 4.59 -10.97 -5.10
CA GLY A 59 5.32 -10.70 -3.86
C GLY A 59 4.44 -10.20 -2.71
N LEU A 60 3.26 -9.64 -3.02
CA LEU A 60 2.24 -9.16 -2.08
C LEU A 60 1.11 -10.17 -1.86
N ASP A 61 1.30 -11.44 -2.24
CA ASP A 61 0.32 -12.51 -2.08
C ASP A 61 -1.04 -12.25 -2.79
N LEU A 62 -1.00 -11.59 -3.94
CA LEU A 62 -2.19 -11.36 -4.78
C LEU A 62 -2.38 -12.43 -5.86
N GLY A 63 -1.45 -13.38 -5.93
CA GLY A 63 -1.38 -14.40 -6.97
C GLY A 63 -0.80 -13.89 -8.28
N ASP A 64 -1.09 -14.58 -9.38
CA ASP A 64 -0.63 -14.23 -10.72
C ASP A 64 -1.76 -13.68 -11.59
N PHE A 65 -1.57 -12.46 -12.09
CA PHE A 65 -2.53 -11.78 -12.96
C PHE A 65 -2.44 -12.18 -14.44
N GLY A 66 -1.57 -13.13 -14.79
CA GLY A 66 -1.41 -13.65 -16.14
C GLY A 66 -0.55 -12.76 -17.04
N GLU A 67 0.04 -13.35 -18.08
CA GLU A 67 0.93 -12.60 -19.00
C GLU A 67 0.19 -11.53 -19.79
N GLU A 68 -1.06 -11.82 -20.14
CA GLU A 68 -1.93 -10.89 -20.85
C GLU A 68 -2.81 -10.11 -19.85
N PRO A 69 -2.78 -8.76 -19.92
CA PRO A 69 -3.62 -7.93 -19.07
C PRO A 69 -5.10 -8.28 -19.18
N GLY A 70 -5.77 -8.46 -18.04
CA GLY A 70 -7.19 -8.80 -17.96
C GLY A 70 -7.53 -10.28 -18.14
N ARG A 71 -6.56 -11.13 -18.54
CA ARG A 71 -6.70 -12.59 -18.62
C ARG A 71 -5.96 -13.28 -17.48
N SER A 72 -6.41 -12.99 -16.26
CA SER A 72 -5.80 -13.56 -15.07
C SER A 72 -6.11 -15.05 -14.91
N THR A 73 -5.07 -15.84 -14.63
CA THR A 73 -5.15 -17.29 -14.47
C THR A 73 -4.89 -17.77 -13.04
N GLY A 74 -4.43 -16.90 -12.12
CA GLY A 74 -4.01 -17.32 -10.79
C GLY A 74 -4.16 -16.27 -9.70
N ILE A 75 -5.19 -15.42 -9.75
CA ILE A 75 -5.48 -14.47 -8.66
C ILE A 75 -5.73 -15.23 -7.36
N ASN A 76 -5.10 -14.75 -6.28
CA ASN A 76 -5.32 -15.26 -4.94
C ASN A 76 -6.53 -14.58 -4.27
N PHE A 77 -7.73 -15.15 -4.43
CA PHE A 77 -8.93 -14.71 -3.69
C PHE A 77 -8.95 -15.13 -2.21
N SER A 78 -7.94 -15.89 -1.75
CA SER A 78 -7.76 -16.26 -0.35
C SER A 78 -6.74 -15.38 0.40
N THR A 79 -6.22 -14.31 -0.23
CA THR A 79 -5.31 -13.36 0.44
C THR A 79 -5.92 -12.79 1.72
N THR A 80 -5.08 -12.60 2.73
CA THR A 80 -5.43 -11.95 4.01
C THR A 80 -5.08 -10.46 4.02
N SER A 81 -4.57 -9.93 2.92
CA SER A 81 -4.17 -8.53 2.83
C SER A 81 -5.34 -7.59 3.12
N ASN A 82 -5.06 -6.52 3.87
CA ASN A 82 -6.00 -5.47 4.26
C ASN A 82 -5.45 -4.07 3.92
N ASP A 83 -4.48 -4.00 3.00
CA ASP A 83 -3.80 -2.76 2.62
C ASP A 83 -4.64 -1.94 1.61
N PRO A 84 -5.05 -0.71 1.96
CA PRO A 84 -5.87 0.14 1.09
C PRO A 84 -5.17 0.56 -0.20
N LEU A 85 -3.84 0.59 -0.24
CA LEU A 85 -3.10 0.91 -1.47
C LEU A 85 -3.29 -0.16 -2.55
N LEU A 86 -3.52 -1.41 -2.14
CA LEU A 86 -3.83 -2.48 -3.07
C LEU A 86 -5.23 -2.33 -3.67
N ILE A 87 -6.20 -1.85 -2.88
CA ILE A 87 -7.54 -1.52 -3.40
C ILE A 87 -7.42 -0.47 -4.51
N PHE A 88 -6.69 0.63 -4.26
CA PHE A 88 -6.45 1.65 -5.29
C PHE A 88 -5.77 1.06 -6.53
N GLY A 89 -4.68 0.32 -6.37
CA GLY A 89 -3.99 -0.32 -7.50
C GLY A 89 -4.87 -1.27 -8.30
N LEU A 90 -5.70 -2.07 -7.64
CA LEU A 90 -6.62 -2.99 -8.32
C LEU A 90 -7.73 -2.26 -9.08
N LEU A 91 -8.21 -1.11 -8.56
CA LEU A 91 -9.15 -0.25 -9.28
C LEU A 91 -8.51 0.35 -10.54
N GLU A 92 -7.24 0.73 -10.49
CA GLU A 92 -6.49 1.17 -11.68
C GLU A 92 -6.40 0.07 -12.75
N LEU A 93 -6.13 -1.17 -12.33
CA LEU A 93 -6.11 -2.32 -13.24
C LEU A 93 -7.48 -2.64 -13.81
N TRP A 94 -8.53 -2.62 -12.98
CA TRP A 94 -9.91 -2.79 -13.44
C TRP A 94 -10.28 -1.72 -14.46
N GLU A 95 -9.97 -0.44 -14.20
CA GLU A 95 -10.23 0.62 -15.17
C GLU A 95 -9.46 0.42 -16.48
N GLY A 96 -8.20 -0.01 -16.38
CA GLY A 96 -7.30 -0.19 -17.51
C GLY A 96 -7.52 -1.44 -18.36
N THR A 97 -8.20 -2.46 -17.82
CA THR A 97 -8.40 -3.77 -18.48
C THR A 97 -9.86 -4.19 -18.60
N LYS A 98 -10.75 -3.60 -17.80
CA LYS A 98 -12.15 -3.99 -17.61
C LYS A 98 -12.35 -5.43 -17.14
N SER A 99 -11.34 -6.03 -16.53
CA SER A 99 -11.46 -7.36 -15.95
C SER A 99 -12.06 -7.29 -14.55
N ASP A 100 -13.25 -7.88 -14.38
CA ASP A 100 -13.93 -7.95 -13.08
C ASP A 100 -13.15 -8.71 -12.01
N SER A 101 -12.18 -9.52 -12.42
CA SER A 101 -11.31 -10.26 -11.49
C SER A 101 -10.54 -9.32 -10.54
N TYR A 102 -10.09 -8.17 -11.02
CA TYR A 102 -9.41 -7.17 -10.19
C TYR A 102 -10.38 -6.47 -9.23
N LEU A 103 -11.60 -6.17 -9.69
CA LEU A 103 -12.64 -5.58 -8.84
C LEU A 103 -13.09 -6.55 -7.74
N LYS A 104 -13.15 -7.86 -8.03
CA LYS A 104 -13.43 -8.91 -7.04
C LYS A 104 -12.32 -9.05 -6.01
N LEU A 105 -11.06 -8.97 -6.44
CA LEU A 105 -9.93 -9.01 -5.51
C LEU A 105 -9.89 -7.76 -4.62
N ALA A 106 -10.22 -6.58 -5.16
CA ALA A 106 -10.33 -5.35 -4.39
C ALA A 106 -11.42 -5.45 -3.31
N GLN A 107 -12.56 -6.07 -3.63
CA GLN A 107 -13.61 -6.39 -2.65
C GLN A 107 -13.10 -7.32 -1.56
N LYS A 108 -12.38 -8.39 -1.91
CA LYS A 108 -11.81 -9.30 -0.90
C LYS A 108 -10.87 -8.57 0.08
N ILE A 109 -10.00 -7.69 -0.41
CA ILE A 109 -9.11 -6.89 0.45
C ILE A 109 -9.90 -5.89 1.31
N ALA A 110 -10.95 -5.30 0.75
CA ALA A 110 -11.85 -4.42 1.50
C ALA A 110 -12.58 -5.16 2.63
N ASP A 111 -13.09 -6.37 2.38
CA ASP A 111 -13.73 -7.21 3.38
C ASP A 111 -12.76 -7.54 4.52
N ASN A 112 -11.53 -7.97 4.18
CA ASN A 112 -10.48 -8.22 5.16
C ASN A 112 -10.18 -6.96 6.00
N ALA A 113 -10.11 -5.79 5.37
CA ALA A 113 -9.85 -4.53 6.06
C ALA A 113 -11.00 -4.13 6.98
N LEU A 114 -12.25 -4.28 6.55
CA LEU A 114 -13.41 -4.03 7.41
C LEU A 114 -13.44 -4.95 8.62
N GLU A 115 -13.11 -6.23 8.44
CA GLU A 115 -13.05 -7.22 9.53
C GLU A 115 -11.92 -6.94 10.53
N THR A 116 -10.74 -6.56 10.03
CA THR A 116 -9.51 -6.50 10.86
C THR A 116 -9.15 -5.11 11.38
N ARG A 117 -9.65 -4.06 10.73
CA ARG A 117 -9.23 -2.66 10.98
C ARG A 117 -10.33 -1.77 11.53
N VAL A 118 -11.60 -2.19 11.50
CA VAL A 118 -12.69 -1.44 12.13
C VAL A 118 -12.79 -1.86 13.59
N THR A 119 -12.47 -0.95 14.51
CA THR A 119 -12.53 -1.20 15.95
C THR A 119 -13.15 0.01 16.63
N ASN A 120 -14.20 -0.21 17.43
CA ASN A 120 -14.91 0.83 18.18
C ASN A 120 -15.36 2.03 17.31
N GLY A 121 -15.76 1.78 16.07
CA GLY A 121 -16.21 2.82 15.12
C GLY A 121 -15.09 3.59 14.41
N PHE A 122 -13.82 3.24 14.63
CA PHE A 122 -12.68 3.86 13.98
C PHE A 122 -11.91 2.88 13.09
N PHE A 123 -11.18 3.43 12.11
CA PHE A 123 -10.20 2.69 11.33
C PHE A 123 -8.84 2.76 12.02
N VAL A 124 -8.31 1.59 12.40
CA VAL A 124 -7.03 1.41 13.10
C VAL A 124 -6.18 0.36 12.38
N GLN A 125 -4.89 0.28 12.68
CA GLN A 125 -4.01 -0.73 12.05
C GLN A 125 -4.28 -2.15 12.55
N SER A 126 -4.68 -2.29 13.81
CA SER A 126 -5.21 -3.53 14.39
C SER A 126 -6.04 -3.20 15.63
N LYS A 127 -6.80 -4.18 16.15
CA LYS A 127 -7.55 -4.08 17.41
C LYS A 127 -6.68 -3.71 18.64
N ASP A 128 -5.37 -3.94 18.55
CA ASP A 128 -4.42 -3.69 19.62
C ASP A 128 -3.90 -2.25 19.60
N HIS A 129 -4.09 -1.51 18.50
CA HIS A 129 -3.67 -0.12 18.41
C HIS A 129 -4.57 0.79 19.26
N VAL A 130 -3.93 1.70 20.00
CA VAL A 130 -4.63 2.60 20.92
C VAL A 130 -5.25 3.79 20.18
N ASN A 131 -4.56 4.30 19.15
CA ASN A 131 -4.91 5.54 18.47
C ASN A 131 -5.31 5.29 17.01
N ALA A 132 -6.37 5.98 16.57
CA ALA A 132 -6.76 6.04 15.16
C ALA A 132 -6.15 7.29 14.49
N LYS A 133 -5.68 7.13 13.25
CA LYS A 133 -5.25 8.27 12.41
C LYS A 133 -6.39 8.62 11.46
N PHE A 134 -6.89 9.84 11.51
CA PHE A 134 -8.03 10.24 10.65
C PHE A 134 -7.64 10.48 9.19
N ASP A 135 -6.35 10.65 8.92
CA ASP A 135 -5.77 10.66 7.58
C ASP A 135 -5.39 9.23 7.10
N ASP A 136 -6.13 8.20 7.56
CA ASP A 136 -5.97 6.85 7.04
C ASP A 136 -6.58 6.77 5.63
N PRO A 137 -5.91 6.15 4.64
CA PRO A 137 -6.43 6.07 3.27
C PRO A 137 -7.56 5.04 3.10
N LEU A 138 -7.80 4.14 4.06
CA LEU A 138 -8.79 3.07 3.93
C LEU A 138 -10.23 3.56 3.68
N PRO A 139 -10.78 4.54 4.43
CA PRO A 139 -12.12 5.07 4.15
C PRO A 139 -12.27 5.57 2.71
N LEU A 140 -11.26 6.29 2.20
CA LEU A 140 -11.28 6.80 0.83
C LEU A 140 -11.21 5.66 -0.19
N ALA A 141 -10.35 4.65 0.05
CA ALA A 141 -10.28 3.46 -0.79
C ALA A 141 -11.62 2.71 -0.88
N LEU A 142 -12.32 2.58 0.25
CA LEU A 142 -13.65 1.97 0.31
C LEU A 142 -14.69 2.78 -0.47
N LEU A 143 -14.65 4.10 -0.41
CA LEU A 143 -15.53 4.97 -1.20
C LEU A 143 -15.27 4.84 -2.71
N HIS A 144 -14.01 4.77 -3.11
CA HIS A 144 -13.63 4.54 -4.52
C HIS A 144 -14.12 3.18 -5.00
N LEU A 145 -13.91 2.14 -4.20
CA LEU A 145 -14.40 0.80 -4.51
C LEU A 145 -15.93 0.76 -4.63
N ARG A 146 -16.64 1.39 -3.69
CA ARG A 146 -18.11 1.46 -3.71
C ARG A 146 -18.61 2.20 -4.95
N ALA A 147 -17.98 3.30 -5.32
CA ALA A 147 -18.30 4.04 -6.54
C ALA A 147 -18.10 3.20 -7.79
N ALA A 148 -17.01 2.42 -7.85
CA ALA A 148 -16.74 1.50 -8.96
C ALA A 148 -17.79 0.38 -9.07
N ILE A 149 -18.17 -0.26 -7.96
CA ILE A 149 -19.18 -1.32 -7.90
C ILE A 149 -20.55 -0.81 -8.37
N LEU A 150 -20.93 0.40 -7.92
CA LEU A 150 -22.21 1.00 -8.26
C LEU A 150 -22.23 1.67 -9.65
N GLY A 151 -21.08 1.74 -10.34
CA GLY A 151 -20.98 2.45 -11.61
C GLY A 151 -21.31 3.94 -11.50
N LEU A 152 -20.98 4.57 -10.36
CA LEU A 152 -21.31 5.98 -10.16
C LEU A 152 -20.54 6.87 -11.16
N PRO A 153 -21.20 7.88 -11.75
CA PRO A 153 -20.56 8.76 -12.72
C PRO A 153 -19.53 9.70 -12.05
N GLN A 154 -19.73 10.02 -10.77
CA GLN A 154 -18.84 10.86 -9.99
C GLN A 154 -17.97 9.98 -9.09
N LYS A 155 -16.65 10.17 -9.17
CA LYS A 155 -15.68 9.49 -8.31
C LYS A 155 -15.36 10.35 -7.09
N PRO A 156 -15.02 9.74 -5.94
CA PRO A 156 -14.42 10.48 -4.83
C PRO A 156 -13.12 11.18 -5.26
N PRO A 157 -12.61 12.12 -4.45
CA PRO A 157 -11.34 12.79 -4.71
C PRO A 157 -10.20 11.80 -4.97
N VAL A 158 -9.32 12.13 -5.92
CA VAL A 158 -8.16 11.31 -6.26
C VAL A 158 -7.20 11.23 -5.07
N TYR A 159 -6.66 10.05 -4.82
CA TYR A 159 -5.67 9.81 -3.77
C TYR A 159 -4.24 9.84 -4.34
N TRP A 160 -3.35 10.63 -3.72
CA TRP A 160 -1.99 10.88 -4.23
C TRP A 160 -0.88 10.31 -3.33
N LEU A 161 -1.14 9.23 -2.59
CA LEU A 161 -0.15 8.62 -1.68
C LEU A 161 0.42 9.60 -0.62
N SER A 162 -0.28 10.71 -0.36
CA SER A 162 0.13 11.73 0.59
C SER A 162 -0.18 11.30 2.02
N ARG A 163 0.68 11.70 2.96
CA ARG A 163 0.47 11.49 4.39
C ARG A 163 1.04 12.65 5.18
N GLY A 164 0.21 13.27 6.03
CA GLY A 164 0.69 14.25 7.02
C GLY A 164 1.48 13.57 8.15
N TYR A 165 2.48 14.24 8.70
CA TYR A 165 3.20 13.77 9.90
C TYR A 165 3.60 14.94 10.79
N LEU A 166 3.81 14.64 12.08
CA LEU A 166 4.46 15.55 13.02
C LEU A 166 5.87 15.06 13.30
N HIS A 167 6.81 15.99 13.39
CA HIS A 167 8.21 15.70 13.73
C HIS A 167 8.70 16.73 14.75
N CYS A 168 8.70 16.33 16.01
CA CYS A 168 9.05 17.18 17.13
C CYS A 168 9.62 16.33 18.29
N PRO A 169 10.19 16.96 19.32
CA PRO A 169 10.38 16.31 20.60
C PRO A 169 9.06 15.77 21.14
N TYR A 170 9.07 14.55 21.68
CA TYR A 170 7.96 13.92 22.39
C TYR A 170 8.49 13.39 23.73
N ASP A 171 7.69 13.53 24.79
CA ASP A 171 8.06 13.21 26.17
C ASP A 171 8.79 11.86 26.28
N GLY A 172 9.95 11.87 26.94
CA GLY A 172 10.78 10.68 27.14
C GLY A 172 11.49 10.10 25.90
N LYS A 173 11.12 10.52 24.67
CA LYS A 173 11.64 9.96 23.41
C LYS A 173 12.55 10.92 22.63
N GLY A 174 12.54 12.20 22.97
CA GLY A 174 13.26 13.22 22.22
C GLY A 174 12.68 13.39 20.81
N ARG A 175 13.51 13.77 19.84
CA ARG A 175 13.08 14.08 18.47
C ARG A 175 12.58 12.82 17.76
N THR A 176 11.29 12.76 17.45
CA THR A 176 10.63 11.58 16.89
C THR A 176 9.46 11.97 15.97
N TYR A 177 8.77 10.98 15.41
CA TYR A 177 7.62 11.15 14.54
C TYR A 177 6.34 10.60 15.16
N ASP A 178 5.20 11.24 14.86
CA ASP A 178 3.84 10.79 15.25
C ASP A 178 3.59 9.30 14.98
N HIS A 179 4.01 8.80 13.82
CA HIS A 179 3.82 7.42 13.41
C HIS A 179 4.65 6.41 14.20
N ALA A 180 5.66 6.85 14.94
CA ALA A 180 6.53 6.00 15.74
C ALA A 180 6.15 5.96 17.21
N VAL A 181 5.45 6.98 17.73
CA VAL A 181 5.13 7.10 19.17
C VAL A 181 3.64 7.27 19.49
N ILE A 182 2.81 7.75 18.56
CA ILE A 182 1.36 7.91 18.76
C ILE A 182 0.61 6.79 18.05
N TYR A 183 0.79 6.68 16.73
CA TYR A 183 -0.06 5.81 15.89
C TYR A 183 0.40 4.36 15.80
N SER A 184 1.61 4.04 16.28
CA SER A 184 2.12 2.67 16.41
C SER A 184 1.87 2.07 17.80
N ARG A 185 1.36 2.86 18.75
CA ARG A 185 1.23 2.45 20.14
C ARG A 185 0.20 1.34 20.30
N LEU A 186 0.59 0.30 21.02
CA LEU A 186 -0.25 -0.84 21.34
C LEU A 186 -0.79 -0.79 22.77
N ARG A 187 -1.96 -1.40 22.97
CA ARG A 187 -2.61 -1.52 24.27
C ARG A 187 -1.72 -2.34 25.21
N GLY A 188 -1.46 -1.81 26.40
CA GLY A 188 -0.59 -2.44 27.40
C GLY A 188 0.86 -1.96 27.35
N GLU A 189 1.26 -1.17 26.36
CA GLU A 189 2.56 -0.49 26.39
C GLU A 189 2.53 0.69 27.37
N PRO A 190 3.63 0.89 28.14
CA PRO A 190 3.75 2.03 29.04
C PRO A 190 3.64 3.34 28.26
N GLU A 191 3.12 4.39 28.92
CA GLU A 191 3.22 5.75 28.36
C GLU A 191 4.70 6.09 28.12
N PRO A 192 5.03 6.76 26.99
CA PRO A 192 6.39 7.16 26.68
C PRO A 192 7.06 8.07 27.72
#